data_AF-A0A416W1U0-F1
#
_entry.id   AF-A0A416W1U0-F1
#
_cell.length_a   1.000
_cell.length_b   1.000
_cell.length_c   1.000
_cell.angle_alpha   90.00
_cell.angle_beta   90.00
_cell.angle_gamma   90.00
#
_symmetry.space_group_name_H-M   'P 1'
#
loop_
_entity.id
_entity.type
_entity.pdbx_description
1 polymer ?
#
loop_
_entity_poly.entity_id
_entity_poly.type
_entity_poly.pdbx_seq_one_letter_code
_entity_poly.pdbx_strand_id
1 'polypeptide(L)'
;MSKKLLSVVLSLVMVMSLLTGCGKDDSTFFKEVKEISQITKGEATVEIKATGKLEDTEDLDRVLDDNGKFSMALKMYVKAEAKDKMAVRFDVKAGKDTDYQKLTTFAVDGTKLYLETAPLLEFIKTINEEKATSLESVLSQIGVTQSISLDYKQLAEASGQELPDTKTLDKDSLKEIQSVWTKIENNFKDLQGKDGDNYTLTVNGDNADKAVDMLINFVKNDLQDTLKTCTDLVTKVYGEDSKVASSYKELQDSVGSTSDMADKIKENKSDFVDTIKKSNANLVAKARVTGKAGSRSGIFNVSTGDMKIDNEDINVSVDMKIKEGKTSVDDMIPKNAADITTLLITAMNAQAKGNDLLDDSEDILDDELYNYSDDDAAEETTTENEIF
;
A
#
# COMPACT_ATOMS: atom_id res chain seq x y z
N MET A 1 8.32 -10.31 -19.62
CA MET A 1 8.44 -8.84 -19.45
C MET A 1 7.17 -8.25 -18.78
N SER A 2 6.67 -8.80 -17.66
CA SER A 2 5.28 -8.49 -17.23
C SER A 2 5.01 -8.32 -15.73
N LYS A 3 5.92 -8.68 -14.80
CA LYS A 3 5.67 -8.48 -13.35
C LYS A 3 6.18 -7.12 -12.81
N LYS A 4 7.28 -6.60 -13.38
CA LYS A 4 7.94 -5.35 -12.93
C LYS A 4 7.23 -4.07 -13.40
N LEU A 5 6.55 -4.08 -14.55
CA LEU A 5 5.84 -2.91 -15.06
C LEU A 5 4.49 -2.70 -14.38
N LEU A 6 3.76 -3.80 -14.13
CA LEU A 6 2.53 -3.79 -13.36
C LEU A 6 2.81 -3.40 -11.90
N SER A 7 3.91 -3.89 -11.31
CA SER A 7 4.32 -3.45 -9.98
C SER A 7 4.72 -1.97 -9.94
N VAL A 8 5.38 -1.42 -10.96
CA VAL A 8 5.71 0.02 -11.04
C VAL A 8 4.47 0.89 -11.25
N VAL A 9 3.52 0.48 -12.09
CA VAL A 9 2.25 1.21 -12.30
C VAL A 9 1.36 1.12 -11.05
N LEU A 10 1.25 -0.05 -10.41
CA LEU A 10 0.52 -0.22 -9.15
C LEU A 10 1.22 0.48 -7.97
N SER A 11 2.55 0.52 -7.95
CA SER A 11 3.33 1.27 -6.95
C SER A 11 3.22 2.77 -7.17
N LEU A 12 3.19 3.27 -8.41
CA LEU A 12 2.89 4.68 -8.68
C LEU A 12 1.45 5.03 -8.25
N VAL A 13 0.48 4.15 -8.50
CA VAL A 13 -0.91 4.33 -8.04
C VAL A 13 -1.03 4.28 -6.50
N MET A 14 -0.25 3.42 -5.82
CA MET A 14 -0.18 3.36 -4.36
C MET A 14 0.59 4.54 -3.74
N VAL A 15 1.67 5.02 -4.36
CA VAL A 15 2.42 6.20 -3.90
C VAL A 15 1.60 7.48 -4.12
N MET A 16 0.72 7.52 -5.13
CA MET A 16 -0.26 8.59 -5.31
C MET A 16 -1.37 8.61 -4.23
N SER A 17 -1.49 7.56 -3.39
CA SER A 17 -2.53 7.45 -2.35
C SER A 17 -2.17 8.07 -0.99
N LEU A 18 -0.96 8.63 -0.81
CA LEU A 18 -0.43 9.05 0.50
C LEU A 18 0.08 10.51 0.57
N LEU A 19 -0.67 11.56 0.18
CA LEU A 19 0.03 12.85 0.04
C LEU A 19 -0.80 14.12 0.24
N THR A 20 -0.65 14.77 1.41
CA THR A 20 -1.17 16.07 1.91
C THR A 20 -1.02 17.29 0.96
N GLY A 21 -1.92 18.28 1.07
CA GLY A 21 -2.21 19.23 -0.04
C GLY A 21 -2.15 20.77 0.09
N CYS A 22 -3.03 21.46 -0.68
CA CYS A 22 -3.54 22.88 -0.69
C CYS A 22 -4.03 23.33 -2.10
N GLY A 23 -5.30 23.68 -2.27
CA GLY A 23 -5.96 24.28 -3.45
C GLY A 23 -5.79 25.82 -3.58
N LYS A 24 -6.26 26.51 -4.64
CA LYS A 24 -7.64 26.57 -5.19
C LYS A 24 -7.75 27.10 -6.67
N ASP A 25 -8.99 27.05 -7.17
CA ASP A 25 -9.70 27.61 -8.36
C ASP A 25 -9.37 27.09 -9.78
N ASP A 26 -10.45 26.82 -10.53
CA ASP A 26 -10.65 25.81 -11.60
C ASP A 26 -9.97 24.47 -11.30
N SER A 27 -10.76 23.53 -10.77
CA SER A 27 -10.19 22.28 -10.26
C SER A 27 -9.76 21.32 -11.37
N THR A 28 -8.87 20.41 -11.01
CA THR A 28 -8.23 19.39 -11.84
C THR A 28 -8.19 18.09 -11.02
N PHE A 29 -7.96 16.94 -11.65
CA PHE A 29 -7.85 15.67 -10.90
C PHE A 29 -6.79 15.76 -9.80
N PHE A 30 -5.62 16.31 -10.12
CA PHE A 30 -4.54 16.47 -9.14
C PHE A 30 -4.89 17.46 -8.03
N LYS A 31 -5.60 18.56 -8.33
CA LYS A 31 -6.09 19.49 -7.31
C LYS A 31 -7.10 18.83 -6.36
N GLU A 32 -8.00 17.99 -6.87
CA GLU A 32 -8.96 17.25 -6.04
C GLU A 32 -8.27 16.25 -5.13
N VAL A 33 -7.36 15.42 -5.66
CA VAL A 33 -6.54 14.48 -4.86
C VAL A 33 -5.77 15.24 -3.77
N LYS A 34 -5.20 16.38 -4.13
CA LYS A 34 -4.51 17.28 -3.21
C LYS A 34 -5.44 17.82 -2.13
N GLU A 35 -6.69 18.19 -2.42
CA GLU A 35 -7.64 18.63 -1.38
C GLU A 35 -8.09 17.48 -0.48
N ILE A 36 -8.30 16.27 -1.04
CA ILE A 36 -8.64 15.05 -0.27
C ILE A 36 -7.59 14.78 0.79
N SER A 37 -6.32 14.84 0.42
CA SER A 37 -5.22 14.49 1.29
C SER A 37 -4.95 15.49 2.42
N GLN A 38 -5.56 16.68 2.37
CA GLN A 38 -5.53 17.61 3.50
C GLN A 38 -6.40 17.17 4.66
N ILE A 39 -7.30 16.20 4.43
CA ILE A 39 -8.19 15.69 5.45
C ILE A 39 -7.36 14.80 6.39
N THR A 40 -7.07 15.32 7.58
CA THR A 40 -6.27 14.64 8.61
C THR A 40 -7.11 14.16 9.79
N LYS A 41 -8.40 14.52 9.81
CA LYS A 41 -9.36 14.14 10.85
C LYS A 41 -10.73 13.87 10.24
N GLY A 42 -11.40 12.85 10.77
CA GLY A 42 -12.72 12.43 10.32
C GLY A 42 -12.75 10.95 9.99
N GLU A 43 -13.57 10.58 9.01
CA GLU A 43 -13.89 9.19 8.71
C GLU A 43 -13.63 8.90 7.24
N ALA A 44 -13.09 7.72 6.94
CA ALA A 44 -12.97 7.23 5.58
C ALA A 44 -13.46 5.79 5.46
N THR A 45 -14.01 5.46 4.30
CA THR A 45 -14.24 4.09 3.85
C THR A 45 -13.44 3.89 2.59
N VAL A 46 -12.60 2.85 2.55
CA VAL A 46 -11.83 2.45 1.37
C VAL A 46 -12.21 1.03 1.03
N GLU A 47 -12.59 0.76 -0.21
CA GLU A 47 -12.98 -0.57 -0.66
C GLU A 47 -12.11 -0.94 -1.86
N ILE A 48 -11.25 -1.93 -1.68
CA ILE A 48 -10.40 -2.49 -2.73
C ILE A 48 -11.06 -3.77 -3.21
N LYS A 49 -11.27 -3.91 -4.51
CA LYS A 49 -11.79 -5.12 -5.15
C LYS A 49 -10.81 -5.60 -6.18
N ALA A 50 -10.60 -6.90 -6.21
CA ALA A 50 -9.85 -7.56 -7.26
C ALA A 50 -10.62 -8.81 -7.67
N THR A 51 -10.92 -8.91 -8.96
CA THR A 51 -11.62 -10.06 -9.53
C THR A 51 -10.93 -10.47 -10.81
N GLY A 52 -10.83 -11.76 -11.09
CA GLY A 52 -10.20 -12.18 -12.31
C GLY A 52 -10.08 -13.68 -12.49
N LYS A 53 -9.66 -14.07 -13.70
CA LYS A 53 -9.15 -15.41 -13.95
C LYS A 53 -7.63 -15.33 -13.83
N LEU A 54 -7.06 -16.10 -12.90
CA LEU A 54 -5.63 -16.23 -12.71
C LEU A 54 -5.17 -17.61 -13.20
N GLU A 55 -3.93 -17.72 -13.66
CA GLU A 55 -3.27 -19.02 -13.81
C GLU A 55 -2.89 -19.57 -12.42
N ASP A 56 -2.80 -20.90 -12.28
CA ASP A 56 -2.33 -21.60 -11.07
C ASP A 56 -3.06 -21.23 -9.76
N THR A 57 -4.36 -21.53 -9.69
CA THR A 57 -5.21 -21.26 -8.51
C THR A 57 -5.57 -22.50 -7.69
N GLU A 58 -4.88 -23.62 -7.91
CA GLU A 58 -5.23 -24.93 -7.32
C GLU A 58 -5.26 -24.91 -5.78
N ASP A 59 -4.47 -24.04 -5.14
CA ASP A 59 -4.41 -23.89 -3.67
C ASP A 59 -5.18 -22.66 -3.14
N LEU A 60 -6.00 -22.01 -3.97
CA LEU A 60 -6.65 -20.73 -3.65
C LEU A 60 -8.18 -20.83 -3.48
N ASP A 61 -8.72 -22.00 -3.17
CA ASP A 61 -10.17 -22.28 -3.07
C ASP A 61 -10.97 -21.23 -2.28
N ARG A 62 -10.42 -20.70 -1.18
CA ARG A 62 -11.08 -19.70 -0.30
C ARG A 62 -11.40 -18.39 -1.02
N VAL A 63 -10.60 -18.04 -2.04
CA VAL A 63 -10.70 -16.77 -2.77
C VAL A 63 -11.31 -16.94 -4.17
N LEU A 64 -11.69 -18.16 -4.54
CA LEU A 64 -12.39 -18.46 -5.79
C LEU A 64 -13.91 -18.34 -5.63
N ASP A 65 -14.57 -17.72 -6.60
CA ASP A 65 -16.02 -17.66 -6.71
C ASP A 65 -16.62 -18.98 -7.22
N ASP A 66 -17.94 -19.03 -7.39
CA ASP A 66 -18.65 -20.22 -7.88
C ASP A 66 -18.27 -20.61 -9.33
N ASN A 67 -17.61 -19.73 -10.06
CA ASN A 67 -17.14 -19.96 -11.43
C ASN A 67 -15.64 -20.30 -11.48
N GLY A 68 -14.98 -20.46 -10.32
CA GLY A 68 -13.53 -20.68 -10.24
C GLY A 68 -12.71 -19.45 -10.59
N LYS A 69 -13.28 -18.24 -10.49
CA LYS A 69 -12.55 -16.98 -10.67
C LYS A 69 -12.12 -16.42 -9.33
N PHE A 70 -10.91 -15.87 -9.28
CA PHE A 70 -10.45 -15.09 -8.15
C PHE A 70 -11.42 -13.92 -7.89
N SER A 71 -11.83 -13.76 -6.64
CA SER A 71 -12.72 -12.70 -6.20
C SER A 71 -12.40 -12.34 -4.76
N MET A 72 -11.87 -11.14 -4.56
CA MET A 72 -11.63 -10.60 -3.24
C MET A 72 -12.05 -9.13 -3.16
N ALA A 73 -12.57 -8.75 -2.01
CA ALA A 73 -12.77 -7.37 -1.65
C ALA A 73 -12.34 -7.12 -0.22
N LEU A 74 -11.50 -6.10 -0.02
CA LEU A 74 -11.09 -5.59 1.27
C LEU A 74 -11.75 -4.24 1.49
N LYS A 75 -12.44 -4.07 2.62
CA LYS A 75 -13.09 -2.83 3.00
C LYS A 75 -12.54 -2.33 4.32
N MET A 76 -12.00 -1.13 4.29
CA MET A 76 -11.38 -0.46 5.41
C MET A 76 -12.28 0.65 5.91
N TYR A 77 -12.51 0.71 7.22
CA TYR A 77 -13.19 1.80 7.91
C TYR A 77 -12.17 2.52 8.77
N VAL A 78 -11.84 3.75 8.40
CA VAL A 78 -10.84 4.57 9.06
C VAL A 78 -11.53 5.65 9.89
N LYS A 79 -11.09 5.83 11.12
CA LYS A 79 -11.42 6.97 11.97
C LYS A 79 -10.14 7.63 12.44
N ALA A 80 -10.01 8.94 12.23
CA ALA A 80 -8.88 9.73 12.70
C ALA A 80 -9.40 10.87 13.58
N GLU A 81 -9.16 10.78 14.89
CA GLU A 81 -9.58 11.78 15.89
C GLU A 81 -8.48 12.83 16.12
N ALA A 82 -7.23 12.35 16.18
CA ALA A 82 -6.02 13.16 16.32
C ALA A 82 -4.84 12.48 15.62
N LYS A 83 -3.68 13.15 15.63
CA LYS A 83 -2.47 12.64 14.97
C LYS A 83 -1.98 11.32 15.57
N ASP A 84 -2.15 11.20 16.87
CA ASP A 84 -1.80 10.07 17.73
C ASP A 84 -3.04 9.28 18.18
N LYS A 85 -4.19 9.51 17.54
CA LYS A 85 -5.44 8.81 17.88
C LYS A 85 -6.25 8.46 16.64
N MET A 86 -6.10 7.23 16.16
CA MET A 86 -6.73 6.73 14.94
C MET A 86 -7.07 5.25 15.04
N ALA A 87 -8.05 4.78 14.28
CA ALA A 87 -8.38 3.36 14.16
C ALA A 87 -8.73 2.99 12.72
N VAL A 88 -8.40 1.76 12.35
CA VAL A 88 -8.71 1.15 11.05
C VAL A 88 -9.30 -0.22 11.30
N ARG A 89 -10.55 -0.42 10.91
CA ARG A 89 -11.18 -1.75 10.84
C ARG A 89 -11.09 -2.28 9.43
N PHE A 90 -10.67 -3.51 9.28
CA PHE A 90 -10.59 -4.24 8.03
C PHE A 90 -11.69 -5.29 7.98
N ASP A 91 -12.44 -5.29 6.89
CA ASP A 91 -13.43 -6.31 6.57
C ASP A 91 -13.07 -6.93 5.22
N VAL A 92 -13.21 -8.24 5.09
CA VAL A 92 -12.90 -9.00 3.88
C VAL A 92 -14.14 -9.71 3.35
N LYS A 93 -14.25 -9.79 2.03
CA LYS A 93 -15.19 -10.64 1.31
C LYS A 93 -14.37 -11.42 0.30
N ALA A 94 -14.33 -12.74 0.41
CA ALA A 94 -13.48 -13.58 -0.43
C ALA A 94 -14.28 -14.72 -1.08
N GLY A 95 -13.96 -15.02 -2.33
CA GLY A 95 -14.54 -16.10 -3.12
C GLY A 95 -16.08 -16.06 -3.12
N LYS A 96 -16.66 -17.07 -2.49
CA LYS A 96 -18.11 -17.35 -2.43
C LYS A 96 -18.86 -16.58 -1.35
N ASP A 97 -18.18 -15.79 -0.53
CA ASP A 97 -18.83 -15.01 0.51
C ASP A 97 -19.89 -14.07 -0.08
N THR A 98 -21.05 -13.97 0.57
CA THR A 98 -22.09 -13.00 0.18
C THR A 98 -21.85 -11.63 0.83
N ASP A 99 -21.38 -11.64 2.09
CA ASP A 99 -21.22 -10.48 2.95
C ASP A 99 -19.77 -10.26 3.37
N TYR A 100 -19.46 -9.02 3.76
CA TYR A 100 -18.18 -8.69 4.36
C TYR A 100 -18.08 -9.24 5.78
N GLN A 101 -16.98 -9.94 6.06
CA GLN A 101 -16.63 -10.44 7.39
C GLN A 101 -15.54 -9.55 7.99
N LYS A 102 -15.63 -9.28 9.29
CA LYS A 102 -14.60 -8.50 9.99
C LYS A 102 -13.31 -9.31 10.05
N LEU A 103 -12.23 -8.76 9.52
CA LEU A 103 -10.89 -9.38 9.53
C LEU A 103 -10.11 -8.98 10.78
N THR A 104 -10.01 -7.68 11.08
CA THR A 104 -9.31 -7.19 12.28
C THR A 104 -9.60 -5.70 12.49
N THR A 105 -9.27 -5.19 13.67
CA THR A 105 -9.21 -3.76 13.97
C THR A 105 -7.84 -3.41 14.52
N PHE A 106 -7.23 -2.39 13.94
CA PHE A 106 -6.04 -1.74 14.42
C PHE A 106 -6.41 -0.38 15.02
N ALA A 107 -5.88 -0.03 16.18
CA ALA A 107 -6.07 1.30 16.74
C ALA A 107 -4.80 1.83 17.41
N VAL A 108 -4.63 3.15 17.37
CA VAL A 108 -3.61 3.90 18.09
C VAL A 108 -4.32 4.89 18.99
N ASP A 109 -3.94 4.93 20.26
CA ASP A 109 -4.37 5.93 21.24
C ASP A 109 -3.17 6.40 22.07
N GLY A 110 -2.67 7.59 21.76
CA GLY A 110 -1.42 8.10 22.31
C GLY A 110 -0.25 7.19 21.90
N THR A 111 0.38 6.56 22.88
CA THR A 111 1.51 5.63 22.68
C THR A 111 1.09 4.16 22.58
N LYS A 112 -0.21 3.88 22.72
CA LYS A 112 -0.72 2.51 22.72
C LYS A 112 -1.19 2.10 21.33
N LEU A 113 -0.69 0.96 20.88
CA LEU A 113 -1.13 0.24 19.70
C LEU A 113 -2.05 -0.89 20.16
N TYR A 114 -3.18 -1.05 19.50
CA TYR A 114 -4.14 -2.11 19.74
C TYR A 114 -4.36 -2.92 18.46
N LEU A 115 -4.43 -4.24 18.59
CA LEU A 115 -4.75 -5.13 17.49
C LEU A 115 -5.75 -6.19 17.98
N GLU A 116 -6.85 -6.31 17.26
CA GLU A 116 -7.85 -7.35 17.48
C GLU A 116 -7.43 -8.63 16.76
N THR A 117 -7.15 -9.68 17.52
CA THR A 117 -6.55 -10.92 16.99
C THR A 117 -7.58 -12.01 16.73
N ALA A 118 -8.69 -12.05 17.45
CA ALA A 118 -9.66 -13.15 17.34
C ALA A 118 -10.29 -13.29 15.93
N PRO A 119 -10.85 -12.23 15.30
CA PRO A 119 -11.40 -12.35 13.94
C PRO A 119 -10.31 -12.65 12.90
N LEU A 120 -9.07 -12.21 13.14
CA LEU A 120 -7.94 -12.50 12.27
C LEU A 120 -7.59 -13.99 12.32
N LEU A 121 -7.54 -14.58 13.52
CA LEU A 121 -7.34 -16.02 13.69
C LEU A 121 -8.46 -16.83 13.05
N GLU A 122 -9.73 -16.43 13.22
CA GLU A 122 -10.86 -17.08 12.57
C GLU A 122 -10.73 -17.07 11.05
N PHE A 123 -10.29 -15.96 10.47
CA PHE A 123 -10.03 -15.88 9.03
C PHE A 123 -8.87 -16.79 8.61
N ILE A 124 -7.74 -16.77 9.32
CA ILE A 124 -6.59 -17.64 9.02
C ILE A 124 -6.99 -19.11 9.12
N LYS A 125 -7.84 -19.51 10.08
CA LYS A 125 -8.38 -20.89 10.16
C LYS A 125 -9.08 -21.33 8.88
N THR A 126 -9.74 -20.41 8.16
CA THR A 126 -10.39 -20.73 6.87
C THR A 126 -9.42 -20.95 5.72
N ILE A 127 -8.16 -20.56 5.89
CA ILE A 127 -7.08 -20.72 4.89
C ILE A 127 -6.16 -21.87 5.29
N ASN A 128 -5.70 -21.87 6.54
CA ASN A 128 -4.78 -22.85 7.10
C ASN A 128 -5.09 -23.04 8.60
N GLU A 129 -5.82 -24.11 8.91
CA GLU A 129 -6.26 -24.44 10.27
C GLU A 129 -5.08 -24.75 11.21
N GLU A 130 -4.05 -25.43 10.72
CA GLU A 130 -2.87 -25.81 11.51
C GLU A 130 -2.10 -24.57 11.97
N LYS A 131 -1.72 -23.69 11.03
CA LYS A 131 -1.04 -22.43 11.36
C LYS A 131 -1.87 -21.61 12.32
N ALA A 132 -3.17 -21.49 12.09
CA ALA A 132 -4.03 -20.72 12.98
C ALA A 132 -4.11 -21.30 14.40
N THR A 133 -4.15 -22.63 14.53
CA THR A 133 -4.16 -23.31 15.84
C THR A 133 -2.85 -23.11 16.58
N SER A 134 -1.71 -23.17 15.88
CA SER A 134 -0.39 -22.85 16.44
C SER A 134 -0.32 -21.40 16.91
N LEU A 135 -0.77 -20.44 16.09
CA LEU A 135 -0.84 -19.03 16.49
C LEU A 135 -1.77 -18.81 17.70
N GLU A 136 -2.93 -19.45 17.73
CA GLU A 136 -3.88 -19.35 18.85
C GLU A 136 -3.27 -19.90 20.16
N SER A 137 -2.51 -20.99 20.08
CA SER A 137 -1.77 -21.55 21.21
C SER A 137 -0.74 -20.56 21.75
N VAL A 138 0.10 -19.98 20.88
CA VAL A 138 1.11 -18.99 21.27
C VAL A 138 0.47 -17.77 21.92
N LEU A 139 -0.59 -17.21 21.31
CA LEU A 139 -1.32 -16.08 21.88
C LEU A 139 -1.92 -16.42 23.25
N SER A 140 -2.51 -17.60 23.39
CA SER A 140 -3.09 -18.06 24.66
C SER A 140 -2.05 -18.19 25.77
N GLN A 141 -0.85 -18.69 25.45
CA GLN A 141 0.27 -18.82 26.41
C GLN A 141 0.71 -17.46 26.97
N ILE A 142 0.66 -16.40 26.16
CA ILE A 142 1.00 -15.03 26.58
C ILE A 142 -0.22 -14.25 27.12
N GLY A 143 -1.34 -14.94 27.38
CA GLY A 143 -2.55 -14.36 27.98
C GLY A 143 -3.42 -13.57 27.01
N VAL A 144 -3.19 -13.70 25.70
CA VAL A 144 -3.95 -13.03 24.64
C VAL A 144 -5.10 -13.91 24.18
N THR A 145 -6.32 -13.43 24.34
CA THR A 145 -7.54 -14.17 23.96
C THR A 145 -8.33 -13.49 22.84
N GLN A 146 -8.40 -12.15 22.84
CA GLN A 146 -9.20 -11.41 21.86
C GLN A 146 -8.41 -10.29 21.17
N SER A 147 -7.53 -9.62 21.90
CA SER A 147 -6.79 -8.47 21.40
C SER A 147 -5.51 -8.28 22.18
N ILE A 148 -4.52 -7.70 21.51
CA ILE A 148 -3.27 -7.25 22.12
C ILE A 148 -3.25 -5.74 22.23
N SER A 149 -2.53 -5.24 23.22
CA SER A 149 -2.05 -3.87 23.26
C SER A 149 -0.55 -3.85 23.55
N LEU A 150 0.13 -2.87 23.00
CA LEU A 150 1.53 -2.59 23.32
C LEU A 150 1.78 -1.09 23.37
N ASP A 151 2.75 -0.67 24.17
CA ASP A 151 3.26 0.70 24.17
C ASP A 151 4.51 0.77 23.29
N TYR A 152 4.33 1.29 22.07
CA TYR A 152 5.42 1.34 21.08
C TYR A 152 6.50 2.34 21.47
N LYS A 153 6.19 3.33 22.33
CA LYS A 153 7.18 4.27 22.85
C LYS A 153 8.09 3.59 23.86
N GLN A 154 7.54 2.79 24.76
CA GLN A 154 8.36 2.01 25.69
C GLN A 154 9.24 0.99 24.97
N LEU A 155 8.74 0.36 23.89
CA LEU A 155 9.57 -0.54 23.06
C LEU A 155 10.71 0.20 22.35
N ALA A 156 10.44 1.39 21.80
CA ALA A 156 11.47 2.23 21.19
C ALA A 156 12.53 2.64 22.22
N GLU A 157 12.11 3.13 23.39
CA GLU A 157 13.02 3.49 24.48
C GLU A 157 13.86 2.29 24.95
N ALA A 158 13.26 1.10 25.09
CA ALA A 158 13.97 -0.12 25.47
C ALA A 158 14.96 -0.61 24.40
N SER A 159 14.70 -0.34 23.12
CA SER A 159 15.62 -0.63 22.01
C SER A 159 16.67 0.46 21.78
N GLY A 160 16.69 1.52 22.60
CA GLY A 160 17.59 2.67 22.42
C GLY A 160 17.25 3.52 21.18
N GLN A 161 16.05 3.38 20.64
CA GLN A 161 15.56 4.19 19.53
C GLN A 161 14.82 5.42 20.06
N GLU A 162 15.20 6.60 19.59
CA GLU A 162 14.36 7.79 19.75
C GLU A 162 13.23 7.72 18.73
N LEU A 163 11.98 7.68 19.20
CA LEU A 163 10.85 7.94 18.32
C LEU A 163 11.01 9.35 17.77
N PRO A 164 10.94 9.55 16.45
CA PRO A 164 11.00 10.88 15.89
C PRO A 164 9.86 11.69 16.49
N ASP A 165 10.20 12.80 17.13
CA ASP A 165 9.21 13.82 17.45
C ASP A 165 8.66 14.24 16.10
N THR A 166 7.46 13.75 15.78
CA THR A 166 6.78 14.08 14.54
C THR A 166 6.34 15.54 14.64
N LYS A 167 7.30 16.47 14.64
CA LYS A 167 7.04 17.88 14.43
C LYS A 167 6.23 17.97 13.15
N THR A 168 5.19 18.78 13.18
CA THR A 168 4.46 19.12 11.96
C THR A 168 5.48 19.51 10.90
N LEU A 169 5.40 18.90 9.70
CA LEU A 169 6.15 19.36 8.54
C LEU A 169 6.08 20.88 8.51
N ASP A 170 7.24 21.53 8.52
CA ASP A 170 7.26 22.98 8.50
C ASP A 170 6.70 23.51 7.18
N LYS A 171 6.46 24.81 7.13
CA LYS A 171 5.87 25.45 5.94
C LYS A 171 6.73 25.23 4.68
N ASP A 172 8.03 25.04 4.80
CA ASP A 172 8.92 24.86 3.66
C ASP A 172 8.87 23.42 3.14
N SER A 173 8.82 22.42 4.03
CA SER A 173 8.55 21.03 3.64
C SER A 173 7.18 20.86 2.98
N LEU A 174 6.17 21.60 3.43
CA LEU A 174 4.87 21.62 2.73
C LEU A 174 4.96 22.20 1.31
N LYS A 175 5.82 23.21 1.07
CA LYS A 175 6.05 23.73 -0.29
C LYS A 175 6.80 22.74 -1.17
N GLU A 176 7.78 22.02 -0.61
CA GLU A 176 8.51 20.97 -1.33
C GLU A 176 7.56 19.87 -1.81
N ILE A 177 6.67 19.40 -0.93
CA ILE A 177 5.58 18.45 -1.28
C ILE A 177 4.70 19.02 -2.40
N GLN A 178 4.30 20.30 -2.31
CA GLN A 178 3.51 20.94 -3.35
C GLN A 178 4.25 21.07 -4.69
N SER A 179 5.57 21.22 -4.66
CA SER A 179 6.39 21.30 -5.87
C SER A 179 6.45 19.95 -6.60
N VAL A 180 6.58 18.84 -5.87
CA VAL A 180 6.49 17.47 -6.41
C VAL A 180 5.15 17.28 -7.11
N TRP A 181 4.06 17.68 -6.45
CA TRP A 181 2.73 17.59 -7.04
C TRP A 181 2.57 18.41 -8.31
N THR A 182 3.13 19.62 -8.32
CA THR A 182 3.08 20.50 -9.49
C THR A 182 3.84 19.87 -10.67
N LYS A 183 4.99 19.20 -10.42
CA LYS A 183 5.73 18.46 -11.44
C LYS A 183 4.91 17.30 -12.00
N ILE A 184 4.29 16.49 -11.14
CA ILE A 184 3.43 15.37 -11.56
C ILE A 184 2.24 15.89 -12.38
N GLU A 185 1.52 16.89 -11.88
CA GLU A 185 0.40 17.50 -12.59
C GLU A 185 0.82 18.01 -13.96
N ASN A 186 1.93 18.74 -14.06
CA ASN A 186 2.41 19.28 -15.33
C ASN A 186 2.75 18.21 -16.37
N ASN A 187 3.24 17.03 -15.94
CA ASN A 187 3.58 15.93 -16.84
C ASN A 187 2.33 15.18 -17.33
N PHE A 188 1.32 15.01 -16.48
CA PHE A 188 0.16 14.15 -16.78
C PHE A 188 -1.14 14.92 -17.04
N LYS A 189 -1.10 16.26 -17.03
CA LYS A 189 -2.30 17.10 -17.13
C LYS A 189 -3.15 16.84 -18.37
N ASP A 190 -2.55 16.44 -19.49
CA ASP A 190 -3.33 16.24 -20.71
C ASP A 190 -3.97 14.84 -20.80
N LEU A 191 -3.85 14.01 -19.76
CA LEU A 191 -4.68 12.82 -19.52
C LEU A 191 -5.90 13.15 -18.65
N GLN A 192 -6.01 14.37 -18.16
CA GLN A 192 -7.12 14.78 -17.31
C GLN A 192 -8.40 15.00 -18.11
N GLY A 193 -9.52 14.70 -17.48
CA GLY A 193 -10.84 14.89 -18.04
C GLY A 193 -11.89 15.18 -16.97
N LYS A 194 -13.15 15.08 -17.39
CA LYS A 194 -14.32 15.18 -16.52
C LYS A 194 -15.32 14.09 -16.88
N ASP A 195 -15.93 13.51 -15.86
CA ASP A 195 -17.05 12.57 -15.97
C ASP A 195 -18.14 12.98 -14.98
N GLY A 196 -19.19 13.61 -15.51
CA GLY A 196 -20.18 14.32 -14.71
C GLY A 196 -19.51 15.38 -13.82
N ASP A 197 -19.68 15.24 -12.51
CA ASP A 197 -19.08 16.14 -11.53
C ASP A 197 -17.65 15.73 -11.10
N ASN A 198 -17.16 14.58 -11.56
CA ASN A 198 -15.86 14.05 -11.13
C ASN A 198 -14.76 14.51 -12.10
N TYR A 199 -13.58 14.78 -11.53
CA TYR A 199 -12.37 14.99 -12.30
C TYR A 199 -11.68 13.67 -12.51
N THR A 200 -11.19 13.42 -13.74
CA THR A 200 -10.65 12.12 -14.10
C THR A 200 -9.21 12.20 -14.56
N LEU A 201 -8.48 11.11 -14.40
CA LEU A 201 -7.22 10.82 -15.07
C LEU A 201 -7.39 9.46 -15.76
N THR A 202 -7.28 9.43 -17.09
CA THR A 202 -7.61 8.22 -17.87
C THR A 202 -6.44 7.77 -18.72
N VAL A 203 -6.15 6.46 -18.70
CA VAL A 203 -5.23 5.80 -19.64
C VAL A 203 -5.92 4.60 -20.24
N ASN A 204 -6.03 4.57 -21.57
CA ASN A 204 -6.66 3.49 -22.31
C ASN A 204 -6.06 3.36 -23.72
N GLY A 205 -6.61 2.46 -24.54
CA GLY A 205 -6.13 2.23 -25.91
C GLY A 205 -6.14 3.48 -26.81
N ASP A 206 -7.06 4.43 -26.59
CA ASP A 206 -7.21 5.62 -27.42
C ASP A 206 -6.10 6.65 -27.16
N ASN A 207 -5.63 6.74 -25.91
CA ASN A 207 -4.62 7.71 -25.50
C ASN A 207 -3.27 7.08 -25.08
N ALA A 208 -3.09 5.77 -25.28
CA ALA A 208 -1.91 5.01 -24.89
C ALA A 208 -0.58 5.64 -25.37
N ASP A 209 -0.52 6.07 -26.63
CA ASP A 209 0.69 6.68 -27.21
C ASP A 209 1.11 7.95 -26.45
N LYS A 210 0.12 8.81 -26.18
CA LYS A 210 0.29 10.05 -25.42
C LYS A 210 0.66 9.78 -23.96
N ALA A 211 0.05 8.77 -23.34
CA ALA A 211 0.36 8.38 -21.97
C ALA A 211 1.81 7.89 -21.82
N VAL A 212 2.30 7.09 -22.78
CA VAL A 212 3.70 6.63 -22.79
C VAL A 212 4.67 7.79 -23.04
N ASP A 213 4.35 8.73 -23.93
CA ASP A 213 5.17 9.93 -24.12
C ASP A 213 5.29 10.79 -22.85
N MET A 214 4.20 10.95 -22.12
CA MET A 214 4.22 11.67 -20.83
C MET A 214 5.05 10.93 -19.77
N LEU A 215 4.96 9.60 -19.73
CA LEU A 215 5.79 8.80 -18.83
C LEU A 215 7.28 8.97 -19.16
N ILE A 216 7.66 8.90 -20.44
CA ILE A 216 9.05 9.15 -20.89
C ILE A 216 9.51 10.54 -20.44
N ASN A 217 8.68 11.57 -20.63
CA ASN A 217 9.01 12.93 -20.23
C ASN A 217 9.19 13.07 -18.71
N PHE A 218 8.30 12.48 -17.92
CA PHE A 218 8.41 12.51 -16.47
C PHE A 218 9.67 11.78 -15.98
N VAL A 219 9.91 10.57 -16.47
CA VAL A 219 11.09 9.77 -16.12
C VAL A 219 12.35 10.54 -16.47
N LYS A 220 12.42 11.13 -17.67
CA LYS A 220 13.61 11.85 -18.13
C LYS A 220 13.90 13.14 -17.37
N ASN A 221 12.86 13.91 -17.03
CA ASN A 221 13.04 15.30 -16.61
C ASN A 221 12.76 15.54 -15.12
N ASP A 222 11.88 14.76 -14.49
CA ASP A 222 11.32 15.10 -13.18
C ASP A 222 11.43 13.99 -12.13
N LEU A 223 11.58 12.71 -12.53
CA LEU A 223 11.62 11.58 -11.61
C LEU A 223 12.81 11.67 -10.64
N GLN A 224 14.02 11.97 -11.13
CA GLN A 224 15.21 12.05 -10.28
C GLN A 224 15.06 13.09 -9.17
N ASP A 225 14.64 14.30 -9.54
CA ASP A 225 14.41 15.39 -8.60
C ASP A 225 13.28 15.07 -7.63
N THR A 226 12.23 14.39 -8.10
CA THR A 226 11.10 13.97 -7.27
C THR A 226 11.57 12.98 -6.20
N LEU A 227 12.31 11.95 -6.59
CA LEU A 227 12.89 10.97 -5.67
C LEU A 227 13.79 11.64 -4.64
N LYS A 228 14.70 12.51 -5.09
CA LYS A 228 15.56 13.28 -4.21
C LYS A 228 14.76 14.12 -3.20
N THR A 229 13.73 14.83 -3.65
CA THR A 229 12.88 15.64 -2.77
C THR A 229 12.20 14.78 -1.72
N CYS A 230 11.69 13.60 -2.10
CA CYS A 230 11.11 12.64 -1.16
C CYS A 230 12.13 12.13 -0.15
N THR A 231 13.33 11.73 -0.59
CA THR A 231 14.42 11.28 0.30
C THR A 231 14.83 12.38 1.28
N ASP A 232 14.99 13.62 0.81
CA ASP A 232 15.36 14.77 1.65
C ASP A 232 14.28 15.03 2.72
N LEU A 233 12.99 14.98 2.34
CA LEU A 233 11.86 15.14 3.27
C LEU A 233 11.81 14.03 4.33
N VAL A 234 11.96 12.76 3.93
CA VAL A 234 11.98 11.63 4.85
C VAL A 234 13.16 11.72 5.81
N THR A 235 14.35 12.03 5.29
CA THR A 235 15.57 12.24 6.09
C THR A 235 15.36 13.35 7.12
N LYS A 236 14.72 14.45 6.73
CA LYS A 236 14.40 15.56 7.64
C LYS A 236 13.42 15.18 8.74
N VAL A 237 12.43 14.32 8.46
CA VAL A 237 11.40 13.91 9.42
C VAL A 237 11.90 12.82 10.36
N TYR A 238 12.59 11.82 9.84
CA TYR A 238 12.98 10.62 10.57
C TYR A 238 14.43 10.65 11.08
N GLY A 239 15.25 11.59 10.58
CA GLY A 239 16.69 11.66 10.86
C GLY A 239 17.51 10.82 9.89
N GLU A 240 18.75 11.27 9.64
CA GLU A 240 19.69 10.65 8.68
C GLU A 240 20.07 9.22 9.05
N ASP A 241 20.18 8.93 10.35
CA ASP A 241 20.54 7.60 10.86
C ASP A 241 19.36 6.62 10.96
N SER A 242 18.16 7.02 10.51
CA SER A 242 16.98 6.15 10.59
C SER A 242 16.96 5.10 9.48
N LYS A 243 16.50 3.88 9.81
CA LYS A 243 16.25 2.83 8.80
C LYS A 243 15.28 3.27 7.70
N VAL A 244 14.33 4.16 8.02
CA VAL A 244 13.38 4.69 7.03
C VAL A 244 14.11 5.59 6.02
N ALA A 245 14.97 6.50 6.48
CA ALA A 245 15.75 7.35 5.60
C ALA A 245 16.73 6.54 4.72
N SER A 246 17.39 5.52 5.29
CA SER A 246 18.30 4.67 4.53
C SER A 246 17.59 3.91 3.41
N SER A 247 16.39 3.35 3.66
CA SER A 247 15.61 2.67 2.62
C SER A 247 15.16 3.59 1.48
N TYR A 248 14.86 4.86 1.78
CA TYR A 248 14.55 5.84 0.72
C TYR A 248 15.77 6.20 -0.12
N LYS A 249 16.95 6.29 0.52
CA LYS A 249 18.21 6.51 -0.18
C LYS A 249 18.58 5.33 -1.06
N GLU A 250 18.45 4.10 -0.56
CA GLU A 250 18.61 2.88 -1.35
C GLU A 250 17.66 2.84 -2.55
N LEU A 251 16.38 3.20 -2.35
CA LEU A 251 15.41 3.32 -3.45
C LEU A 251 15.87 4.34 -4.49
N GLN A 252 16.26 5.54 -4.07
CA GLN A 252 16.76 6.58 -4.96
C GLN A 252 17.99 6.09 -5.75
N ASP A 253 18.94 5.43 -5.10
CA ASP A 253 20.16 4.93 -5.73
C ASP A 253 19.86 3.77 -6.69
N SER A 254 18.86 2.93 -6.38
CA SER A 254 18.45 1.79 -7.21
C SER A 254 17.87 2.18 -8.58
N VAL A 255 17.30 3.39 -8.68
CA VAL A 255 16.71 3.89 -9.93
C VAL A 255 17.80 4.21 -10.98
N GLY A 256 19.05 4.43 -10.53
CA GLY A 256 20.19 4.67 -11.43
C GLY A 256 19.99 5.87 -12.36
N SER A 257 20.39 5.73 -13.63
CA SER A 257 20.21 6.79 -14.64
C SER A 257 18.76 6.83 -15.13
N THR A 258 18.02 7.83 -14.66
CA THR A 258 16.66 8.12 -15.14
C THR A 258 16.61 8.48 -16.63
N SER A 259 17.69 9.07 -17.19
CA SER A 259 17.79 9.29 -18.64
C SER A 259 17.86 7.98 -19.41
N ASP A 260 18.68 7.02 -18.95
CA ASP A 260 18.82 5.72 -19.61
C ASP A 260 17.51 4.93 -19.51
N MET A 261 16.81 5.04 -18.38
CA MET A 261 15.49 4.47 -18.21
C MET A 261 14.48 5.07 -19.20
N ALA A 262 14.47 6.40 -19.35
CA ALA A 262 13.59 7.07 -20.31
C ALA A 262 13.92 6.66 -21.75
N ASP A 263 15.20 6.55 -22.10
CA ASP A 263 15.62 6.14 -23.43
C ASP A 263 15.25 4.67 -23.70
N LYS A 264 15.36 3.77 -22.71
CA LYS A 264 14.82 2.39 -22.81
C LYS A 264 13.31 2.35 -23.01
N ILE A 265 12.55 3.18 -22.29
CA ILE A 265 11.09 3.25 -22.48
C ILE A 265 10.78 3.76 -23.89
N LYS A 266 11.54 4.76 -24.37
CA LYS A 266 11.38 5.33 -25.70
C LYS A 266 11.72 4.35 -26.81
N GLU A 267 12.79 3.57 -26.67
CA GLU A 267 13.19 2.51 -27.61
C GLU A 267 12.12 1.42 -27.73
N ASN A 268 11.45 1.10 -26.62
CA ASN A 268 10.40 0.09 -26.56
C ASN A 268 8.97 0.71 -26.56
N LYS A 269 8.82 1.97 -26.99
CA LYS A 269 7.55 2.71 -26.90
C LYS A 269 6.41 1.94 -27.56
N SER A 270 6.64 1.36 -28.74
CA SER A 270 5.64 0.58 -29.47
C SER A 270 5.07 -0.54 -28.63
N ASP A 271 5.93 -1.24 -27.88
CA ASP A 271 5.57 -2.42 -27.12
C ASP A 271 4.73 -2.04 -25.90
N PHE A 272 5.04 -0.93 -25.25
CA PHE A 272 4.22 -0.37 -24.18
C PHE A 272 2.84 0.05 -24.68
N VAL A 273 2.78 0.78 -25.80
CA VAL A 273 1.52 1.23 -26.41
C VAL A 273 0.67 0.04 -26.85
N ASP A 274 1.30 -0.95 -27.48
CA ASP A 274 0.66 -2.19 -27.90
C ASP A 274 0.14 -2.98 -26.70
N THR A 275 0.90 -3.05 -25.61
CA THR A 275 0.47 -3.74 -24.40
C THR A 275 -0.80 -3.11 -23.84
N ILE A 276 -0.86 -1.78 -23.70
CA ILE A 276 -2.05 -1.06 -23.21
C ILE A 276 -3.27 -1.32 -24.11
N LYS A 277 -3.06 -1.31 -25.44
CA LYS A 277 -4.14 -1.53 -26.41
C LYS A 277 -4.64 -2.97 -26.43
N LYS A 278 -3.71 -3.94 -26.48
CA LYS A 278 -4.03 -5.37 -26.53
C LYS A 278 -4.63 -5.86 -25.22
N SER A 279 -4.25 -5.25 -24.10
CA SER A 279 -4.80 -5.62 -22.80
C SER A 279 -6.19 -5.08 -22.51
N ASN A 280 -6.79 -4.31 -23.43
CA ASN A 280 -8.07 -3.65 -23.20
C ASN A 280 -8.07 -2.80 -21.91
N ALA A 281 -6.91 -2.27 -21.51
CA ALA A 281 -6.79 -1.46 -20.32
C ALA A 281 -7.67 -0.20 -20.42
N ASN A 282 -8.43 0.06 -19.36
CA ASN A 282 -9.19 1.28 -19.19
C ASN A 282 -8.99 1.81 -17.77
N LEU A 283 -7.76 2.25 -17.50
CA LEU A 283 -7.36 2.79 -16.22
C LEU A 283 -8.05 4.14 -16.05
N VAL A 284 -8.99 4.24 -15.12
CA VAL A 284 -9.70 5.48 -14.81
C VAL A 284 -9.56 5.75 -13.33
N ALA A 285 -8.89 6.86 -13.01
CA ALA A 285 -8.94 7.45 -11.69
C ALA A 285 -9.96 8.61 -11.69
N LYS A 286 -10.75 8.73 -10.63
CA LYS A 286 -11.73 9.79 -10.40
C LYS A 286 -11.48 10.41 -9.05
N ALA A 287 -11.52 11.74 -8.98
CA ALA A 287 -11.38 12.47 -7.73
C ALA A 287 -12.39 13.61 -7.67
N ARG A 288 -12.93 13.84 -6.48
CA ARG A 288 -13.82 14.98 -6.19
C ARG A 288 -13.80 15.31 -4.71
N VAL A 289 -13.67 16.59 -4.40
CA VAL A 289 -13.90 17.19 -3.09
C VAL A 289 -15.07 18.15 -3.17
N THR A 290 -15.87 18.12 -2.12
CA THR A 290 -16.96 19.07 -1.89
C THR A 290 -16.84 19.61 -0.48
N GLY A 291 -17.47 20.75 -0.21
CA GLY A 291 -17.40 21.41 1.10
C GLY A 291 -16.17 22.30 1.26
N LYS A 292 -16.00 22.85 2.47
CA LYS A 292 -14.88 23.73 2.83
C LYS A 292 -14.01 23.04 3.87
N ALA A 293 -12.77 23.49 4.02
CA ALA A 293 -11.88 23.03 5.08
C ALA A 293 -12.57 22.95 6.45
N GLY A 294 -12.36 21.85 7.17
CA GLY A 294 -13.08 21.48 8.40
C GLY A 294 -14.40 20.74 8.17
N SER A 295 -14.84 20.57 6.92
CA SER A 295 -16.12 19.94 6.54
C SER A 295 -16.10 19.32 5.14
N ARG A 296 -14.92 19.07 4.57
CA ARG A 296 -14.78 18.49 3.23
C ARG A 296 -15.37 17.09 3.17
N SER A 297 -15.91 16.73 2.02
CA SER A 297 -16.21 15.35 1.65
C SER A 297 -15.48 15.03 0.35
N GLY A 298 -14.63 14.01 0.39
CA GLY A 298 -13.83 13.55 -0.72
C GLY A 298 -14.32 12.20 -1.25
N ILE A 299 -14.19 12.01 -2.56
CA ILE A 299 -14.33 10.73 -3.24
C ILE A 299 -13.08 10.55 -4.10
N PHE A 300 -12.47 9.37 -4.01
CA PHE A 300 -11.37 8.97 -4.86
C PHE A 300 -11.63 7.55 -5.34
N ASN A 301 -11.67 7.32 -6.64
CA ASN A 301 -11.87 5.99 -7.21
C ASN A 301 -10.76 5.69 -8.21
N VAL A 302 -10.30 4.45 -8.27
CA VAL A 302 -9.44 3.95 -9.34
C VAL A 302 -10.04 2.65 -9.84
N SER A 303 -10.09 2.45 -11.14
CA SER A 303 -10.45 1.17 -11.74
C SER A 303 -9.56 0.89 -12.92
N THR A 304 -9.17 -0.37 -13.09
CA THR A 304 -8.41 -0.81 -14.25
C THR A 304 -9.29 -1.08 -15.48
N GLY A 305 -10.61 -1.22 -15.27
CA GLY A 305 -11.49 -1.92 -16.21
C GLY A 305 -11.18 -3.42 -16.28
N ASP A 306 -11.87 -4.12 -17.17
CA ASP A 306 -11.61 -5.53 -17.47
C ASP A 306 -10.39 -5.64 -18.39
N MET A 307 -9.23 -5.87 -17.78
CA MET A 307 -7.97 -6.04 -18.50
C MET A 307 -7.75 -7.50 -18.88
N LYS A 308 -7.09 -7.70 -20.02
CA LYS A 308 -6.58 -8.99 -20.47
C LYS A 308 -5.07 -8.96 -20.48
N ILE A 309 -4.41 -9.80 -19.69
CA ILE A 309 -2.96 -9.91 -19.71
C ILE A 309 -2.66 -11.37 -19.96
N ASP A 310 -2.12 -11.66 -21.15
CA ASP A 310 -1.89 -13.03 -21.61
C ASP A 310 -3.19 -13.88 -21.55
N ASN A 311 -3.25 -14.91 -20.70
CA ASN A 311 -4.45 -15.75 -20.49
C ASN A 311 -5.31 -15.33 -19.30
N GLU A 312 -4.95 -14.25 -18.62
CA GLU A 312 -5.60 -13.75 -17.41
C GLU A 312 -6.56 -12.61 -17.75
N ASP A 313 -7.71 -12.60 -17.08
CA ASP A 313 -8.62 -11.48 -17.08
C ASP A 313 -8.59 -10.87 -15.68
N ILE A 314 -8.24 -9.59 -15.52
CA ILE A 314 -8.10 -8.95 -14.20
C ILE A 314 -8.84 -7.63 -14.18
N ASN A 315 -9.64 -7.43 -13.15
CA ASN A 315 -10.25 -6.16 -12.79
C ASN A 315 -9.89 -5.81 -11.36
N VAL A 316 -9.24 -4.65 -11.18
CA VAL A 316 -8.96 -4.09 -9.86
C VAL A 316 -9.65 -2.75 -9.76
N SER A 317 -10.28 -2.50 -8.62
CA SER A 317 -10.82 -1.19 -8.27
C SER A 317 -10.55 -0.82 -6.83
N VAL A 318 -10.45 0.48 -6.60
CA VAL A 318 -10.35 1.10 -5.28
C VAL A 318 -11.41 2.18 -5.23
N ASP A 319 -12.29 2.11 -4.24
CA ASP A 319 -13.33 3.11 -3.98
C ASP A 319 -13.12 3.71 -2.59
N MET A 320 -12.73 4.98 -2.55
CA MET A 320 -12.56 5.75 -1.32
C MET A 320 -13.64 6.81 -1.19
N LYS A 321 -14.21 6.90 0.01
CA LYS A 321 -15.04 8.02 0.47
C LYS A 321 -14.47 8.51 1.77
N ILE A 322 -14.24 9.81 1.88
CA ILE A 322 -13.68 10.44 3.08
C ILE A 322 -14.51 11.66 3.46
N LYS A 323 -14.66 11.88 4.76
CA LYS A 323 -15.38 13.01 5.33
C LYS A 323 -14.55 13.63 6.44
N GLU A 324 -14.18 14.89 6.25
CA GLU A 324 -13.51 15.70 7.25
C GLU A 324 -14.48 16.09 8.35
N GLY A 325 -14.03 15.96 9.61
CA GLY A 325 -14.84 16.38 10.75
C GLY A 325 -14.42 15.74 12.06
N LYS A 326 -15.25 15.96 13.08
CA LYS A 326 -15.10 15.28 14.37
C LYS A 326 -15.55 13.83 14.24
N THR A 327 -14.76 12.92 14.78
CA THR A 327 -15.10 11.52 15.00
C THR A 327 -14.55 11.10 16.36
N SER A 328 -14.87 9.89 16.80
CA SER A 328 -14.28 9.25 17.98
C SER A 328 -13.91 7.82 17.60
N VAL A 329 -12.70 7.41 18.00
CA VAL A 329 -12.19 6.05 17.76
C VAL A 329 -12.57 5.06 18.87
N ASP A 330 -13.22 5.51 19.93
CA ASP A 330 -13.42 4.73 21.17
C ASP A 330 -14.25 3.45 20.94
N ASP A 331 -15.09 3.42 19.91
CA ASP A 331 -15.87 2.25 19.51
C ASP A 331 -15.05 1.20 18.72
N MET A 332 -13.86 1.57 18.25
CA MET A 332 -12.91 0.70 17.55
C MET A 332 -11.75 0.23 18.43
N ILE A 333 -11.53 0.83 19.59
CA ILE A 333 -10.49 0.40 20.54
C ILE A 333 -11.00 -0.82 21.33
N PRO A 334 -10.28 -1.96 21.32
CA PRO A 334 -10.64 -3.11 22.13
C PRO A 334 -10.58 -2.80 23.63
N LYS A 335 -11.65 -3.11 24.37
CA LYS A 335 -11.75 -2.81 25.81
C LYS A 335 -10.92 -3.74 26.70
N ASN A 336 -10.67 -4.96 26.25
CA ASN A 336 -10.02 -6.03 27.02
C ASN A 336 -8.75 -6.53 26.31
N ALA A 337 -7.90 -5.61 25.85
CA ALA A 337 -6.64 -5.97 25.22
C ALA A 337 -5.61 -6.40 26.29
N ALA A 338 -4.94 -7.53 26.06
CA ALA A 338 -3.82 -7.97 26.89
C ALA A 338 -2.59 -7.10 26.58
N ASP A 339 -1.97 -6.51 27.60
CA ASP A 339 -0.77 -5.68 27.45
C ASP A 339 0.49 -6.57 27.40
N ILE A 340 1.14 -6.62 26.24
CA ILE A 340 2.32 -7.46 26.00
C ILE A 340 3.64 -6.67 26.06
N THR A 341 3.60 -5.38 26.42
CA THR A 341 4.76 -4.47 26.37
C THR A 341 5.94 -5.01 27.18
N THR A 342 5.71 -5.35 28.45
CA THR A 342 6.78 -5.85 29.33
C THR A 342 7.33 -7.19 28.86
N LEU A 343 6.48 -8.06 28.30
CA LEU A 343 6.89 -9.35 27.75
C LEU A 343 7.87 -9.14 26.58
N LEU A 344 7.51 -8.28 25.63
CA LEU A 344 8.36 -7.95 24.48
C LEU A 344 9.69 -7.31 24.91
N ILE A 345 9.66 -6.34 25.83
CA ILE A 345 10.90 -5.73 26.38
C ILE A 345 11.78 -6.79 27.05
N THR A 346 11.19 -7.74 27.78
CA THR A 346 11.95 -8.81 28.44
C THR A 346 12.58 -9.74 27.42
N ALA A 347 11.83 -10.14 26.39
CA ALA A 347 12.33 -10.98 25.29
C ALA A 347 13.47 -10.28 24.53
N MET A 348 13.32 -9.00 24.17
CA MET A 348 14.37 -8.19 23.53
C MET A 348 15.65 -8.14 24.38
N ASN A 349 15.51 -7.95 25.69
CA ASN A 349 16.64 -7.92 26.62
C ASN A 349 17.29 -9.29 26.83
N ALA A 350 16.54 -10.39 26.72
CA ALA A 350 17.06 -11.74 26.80
C ALA A 350 17.88 -12.10 25.55
N GLN A 351 17.35 -11.80 24.36
CA GLN A 351 18.06 -11.97 23.09
C GLN A 351 19.33 -11.11 23.03
N ALA A 352 19.28 -9.85 23.46
CA ALA A 352 20.47 -8.98 23.53
C ALA A 352 21.55 -9.47 24.51
N LYS A 353 21.18 -10.32 25.48
CA LYS A 353 22.10 -10.91 26.48
C LYS A 353 22.56 -12.33 26.12
N GLY A 354 22.18 -12.85 24.94
CA GLY A 354 22.51 -14.21 24.50
C GLY A 354 21.87 -15.30 25.37
N ASN A 355 20.75 -15.00 26.03
CA ASN A 355 20.06 -15.95 26.89
C ASN A 355 18.81 -16.44 26.17
N ASP A 356 18.90 -17.66 25.66
CA ASP A 356 17.85 -18.28 24.88
C ASP A 356 16.67 -18.66 25.79
N LEU A 357 15.59 -17.89 25.68
CA LEU A 357 14.31 -18.13 26.37
C LEU A 357 13.22 -18.49 25.36
N LEU A 358 13.58 -18.72 24.08
CA LEU A 358 12.67 -19.01 22.98
C LEU A 358 13.09 -20.21 22.12
N ASP A 359 14.14 -20.94 22.49
CA ASP A 359 14.65 -22.17 21.84
C ASP A 359 13.55 -23.23 21.55
N ASP A 360 12.45 -23.26 22.31
CA ASP A 360 11.31 -24.17 22.07
C ASP A 360 10.26 -23.63 21.06
N SER A 361 10.52 -22.50 20.39
CA SER A 361 9.59 -21.86 19.42
C SER A 361 10.20 -21.55 18.06
N GLU A 362 11.50 -21.76 17.86
CA GLU A 362 12.20 -21.48 16.60
C GLU A 362 11.75 -22.40 15.43
N ASP A 363 11.11 -23.53 15.70
CA ASP A 363 10.60 -24.44 14.65
C ASP A 363 9.31 -23.97 13.94
N ILE A 364 8.67 -22.87 14.34
CA ILE A 364 7.35 -22.46 13.77
C ILE A 364 7.43 -21.27 12.79
N LEU A 365 8.50 -20.47 12.83
CA LEU A 365 8.56 -19.21 12.07
C LEU A 365 9.69 -19.11 11.03
N ASP A 366 10.69 -19.99 11.07
CA ASP A 366 11.89 -19.84 10.22
C ASP A 366 11.82 -20.55 8.86
N ASP A 367 10.97 -21.56 8.67
CA ASP A 367 11.07 -22.42 7.48
C ASP A 367 10.26 -21.99 6.24
N GLU A 368 9.39 -20.97 6.29
CA GLU A 368 8.54 -20.63 5.12
C GLU A 368 8.46 -19.15 4.72
N LEU A 369 9.04 -18.19 5.45
CA LEU A 369 8.95 -16.78 5.04
C LEU A 369 10.10 -16.29 4.15
N TYR A 370 11.13 -17.11 3.91
CA TYR A 370 12.35 -16.72 3.17
C TYR A 370 12.63 -17.49 1.88
N ASN A 371 11.80 -18.45 1.45
CA ASN A 371 12.00 -19.18 0.19
C ASN A 371 11.13 -18.67 -0.98
N TYR A 372 11.11 -17.35 -1.20
CA TYR A 372 10.65 -16.77 -2.46
C TYR A 372 11.61 -15.68 -2.95
N SER A 373 12.88 -16.01 -3.07
CA SER A 373 13.80 -15.29 -3.94
C SER A 373 14.93 -16.21 -4.39
N ASP A 374 15.00 -16.37 -5.71
CA ASP A 374 16.11 -16.90 -6.50
C ASP A 374 16.36 -18.42 -6.42
N ASP A 375 15.63 -19.17 -7.25
CA ASP A 375 16.26 -20.17 -8.12
C ASP A 375 15.28 -20.60 -9.22
N ASP A 376 15.38 -19.95 -10.39
CA ASP A 376 14.96 -20.51 -11.69
C ASP A 376 15.54 -19.62 -12.81
N ALA A 377 16.84 -19.76 -13.05
CA ALA A 377 17.47 -19.42 -14.34
C ALA A 377 18.93 -19.90 -14.39
N ALA A 378 19.16 -21.19 -14.65
CA ALA A 378 20.33 -21.64 -15.41
C ALA A 378 20.23 -23.13 -15.81
N GLU A 379 19.34 -23.47 -16.75
CA GLU A 379 19.60 -24.60 -17.65
C GLU A 379 19.85 -24.06 -19.07
N GLU A 380 21.11 -23.76 -19.37
CA GLU A 380 21.60 -23.80 -20.76
C GLU A 380 22.59 -24.98 -20.85
N THR A 381 22.07 -26.12 -21.28
CA THR A 381 22.88 -27.24 -21.76
C THR A 381 23.42 -26.91 -23.14
N THR A 382 24.70 -26.54 -23.24
CA THR A 382 25.44 -26.56 -24.51
C THR A 382 25.84 -28.00 -24.83
N THR A 383 25.21 -28.62 -25.82
CA THR A 383 25.72 -29.84 -26.45
C THR A 383 26.39 -29.46 -27.78
N GLU A 384 27.72 -29.51 -27.80
CA GLU A 384 28.48 -29.60 -29.04
C GLU A 384 28.27 -30.99 -29.64
N ASN A 385 27.73 -31.04 -30.86
CA ASN A 385 27.92 -32.17 -31.76
C ASN A 385 28.95 -31.75 -32.81
N GLU A 386 30.16 -32.31 -32.72
CA GLU A 386 31.01 -32.45 -33.88
C GLU A 386 30.44 -33.52 -34.81
N ILE A 387 30.33 -33.11 -36.05
CA ILE A 387 30.31 -33.85 -37.30
C ILE A 387 31.10 -35.17 -37.22
N PHE A 388 30.42 -36.31 -37.41
CA PHE A 388 30.43 -37.07 -38.67
C PHE A 388 29.11 -37.81 -38.89
#